data_AF-A0A7Y8S2N2-F1
#
_entry.id   AF-A0A7Y8S2N2-F1
#
_cell.length_a   1.000
_cell.length_b   1.000
_cell.length_c   1.000
_cell.angle_alpha   90.00
_cell.angle_beta   90.00
_cell.angle_gamma   90.00
#
_symmetry.space_group_name_H-M   'P 1'
#
loop_
_entity.id
_entity.type
_entity.pdbx_description
1 polymer ?
#
loop_
_entity_poly.entity_id
_entity_poly.type
_entity_poly.pdbx_seq_one_letter_code
_entity_poly.pdbx_strand_id
1 'polypeptide(L)'
;KYYNDKGVTANITQRISSDDPLYGVSGKADFITFGDVKMTNTHPNIKGFRSVIDHIPDEDVRKLKGYFQKYAADYRKGGIQGFAMEAIGADMDFLNGIINEEGTAQQIAYCLKHPVRLSNMVGALDKKLPEFKEFLAKVKAYSGPVLNQLEANGYIDEAKKKTIQKDIAEVERLTGRLDVLYEKIKFLVDWKTVVFTLNNGQLSQSLMKNLIEFYLTYKALEEALGKLDQDTKDLLNLIGEGHSITPLLDALSKKKGISYKGGDIYFSKKGKDGKEIKVNLSSAVRIYQAGMAAISKIEDEIDRYQRVFHHEIHDHFATKKAELTKAIHDMEANPSRYQFDIQFKLASGFAGSTGKLNKIVVHDSYHTAPLPQCDGVVSELKKQTSSKKKFVKSIRTSIEKLFDEDEQISELFDFKT
;
A
#
# COMPACT_ATOMS: atom_id res chain seq x y z
N LYS A 1 26.19 -27.12 -2.49
CA LYS A 1 27.46 -27.76 -2.07
C LYS A 1 28.65 -26.79 -2.25
N TYR A 2 29.01 -26.44 -3.49
CA TYR A 2 30.09 -25.48 -3.81
C TYR A 2 30.19 -24.22 -2.92
N TYR A 3 29.09 -23.49 -2.71
CA TYR A 3 29.09 -22.27 -1.88
C TYR A 3 29.18 -22.54 -0.37
N ASN A 4 28.65 -23.68 0.11
CA ASN A 4 28.83 -24.08 1.51
C ASN A 4 30.28 -24.51 1.76
N ASP A 5 30.88 -25.24 0.83
CA ASP A 5 32.25 -25.75 0.94
C ASP A 5 33.30 -24.62 0.89
N LYS A 6 32.97 -23.48 0.26
CA LYS A 6 33.79 -22.25 0.27
C LYS A 6 33.65 -21.40 1.54
N GLY A 7 32.81 -21.79 2.50
CA GLY A 7 32.60 -21.05 3.76
C GLY A 7 31.86 -19.71 3.61
N VAL A 8 31.46 -19.31 2.41
CA VAL A 8 30.77 -18.02 2.14
C VAL A 8 29.33 -17.97 2.64
N THR A 9 28.77 -19.11 3.07
CA THR A 9 27.39 -19.20 3.60
C THR A 9 27.33 -19.30 5.13
N ALA A 10 28.47 -19.39 5.82
CA ALA A 10 28.55 -19.60 7.27
C ALA A 10 27.91 -18.47 8.10
N ASN A 11 27.87 -17.24 7.55
CA ASN A 11 27.26 -16.07 8.21
C ASN A 11 25.86 -15.72 7.66
N ILE A 12 25.30 -16.55 6.78
CA ILE A 12 23.97 -16.33 6.22
C ILE A 12 22.95 -17.05 7.10
N THR A 13 22.03 -16.30 7.71
CA THR A 13 20.83 -16.87 8.34
C THR A 13 19.63 -16.59 7.46
N GLN A 14 18.91 -17.64 7.06
CA GLN A 14 17.66 -17.53 6.31
C GLN A 14 16.50 -17.85 7.23
N ARG A 15 15.50 -16.97 7.28
CA ARG A 15 14.23 -17.23 7.96
C ARG A 15 13.16 -17.39 6.91
N ILE A 16 12.48 -18.53 6.93
CA ILE A 16 11.51 -18.91 5.90
C ILE A 16 10.20 -19.25 6.60
N SER A 17 9.09 -18.72 6.06
CA SER A 17 7.75 -19.13 6.47
C SER A 17 7.45 -20.51 5.89
N SER A 18 7.02 -21.47 6.71
CA SER A 18 6.59 -22.78 6.23
C SER A 18 5.33 -22.72 5.36
N ASP A 19 4.55 -21.65 5.54
CA ASP A 19 3.26 -21.43 4.88
C ASP A 19 3.43 -20.59 3.60
N ASP A 20 4.67 -20.15 3.32
CA ASP A 20 4.99 -19.38 2.13
C ASP A 20 4.79 -20.25 0.87
N PRO A 21 3.89 -19.87 -0.06
CA PRO A 21 3.71 -20.57 -1.31
C PRO A 21 4.99 -20.65 -2.16
N LEU A 22 5.87 -19.64 -2.10
CA LEU A 22 7.18 -19.67 -2.77
C LEU A 22 8.10 -20.71 -2.15
N TYR A 23 8.07 -20.88 -0.83
CA TYR A 23 8.77 -22.00 -0.19
C TYR A 23 8.14 -23.34 -0.58
N GLY A 24 6.81 -23.42 -0.70
CA GLY A 24 6.13 -24.63 -1.15
C GLY A 24 6.56 -25.07 -2.55
N VAL A 25 6.68 -24.13 -3.50
CA VAL A 25 7.17 -24.41 -4.85
C VAL A 25 8.70 -24.44 -4.98
N SER A 26 9.44 -24.00 -3.94
CA SER A 26 10.91 -23.90 -3.95
C SER A 26 11.60 -25.23 -4.27
N GLY A 27 11.04 -26.34 -3.77
CA GLY A 27 11.54 -27.68 -4.02
C GLY A 27 11.39 -28.15 -5.48
N LYS A 28 10.61 -27.43 -6.29
CA LYS A 28 10.25 -27.76 -7.67
C LYS A 28 10.82 -26.77 -8.70
N ALA A 29 11.31 -25.61 -8.25
CA ALA A 29 11.63 -24.44 -9.08
C ALA A 29 13.08 -23.93 -8.89
N ASP A 30 14.02 -24.82 -8.57
CA ASP A 30 15.46 -24.54 -8.44
C ASP A 30 15.83 -23.47 -7.38
N PHE A 31 15.00 -23.29 -6.36
CA PHE A 31 15.35 -22.43 -5.23
C PHE A 31 16.39 -23.12 -4.35
N ILE A 32 17.52 -22.44 -4.15
CA ILE A 32 18.62 -22.94 -3.34
C ILE A 32 18.60 -22.22 -1.99
N THR A 33 18.52 -22.99 -0.90
CA THR A 33 18.73 -22.47 0.46
C THR A 33 20.22 -22.49 0.81
N PHE A 34 20.69 -21.48 1.54
CA PHE A 34 22.09 -21.33 1.95
C PHE A 34 22.20 -20.96 3.42
N GLY A 35 23.27 -21.41 4.09
CA GLY A 35 23.56 -21.07 5.48
C GLY A 35 22.62 -21.73 6.49
N ASP A 36 22.39 -21.07 7.63
CA ASP A 36 21.50 -21.53 8.70
C ASP A 36 20.03 -21.19 8.38
N VAL A 37 19.21 -22.20 8.12
CA VAL A 37 17.80 -22.04 7.73
C VAL A 37 16.89 -22.30 8.92
N LYS A 38 16.13 -21.27 9.34
CA LYS A 38 15.14 -21.36 10.41
C LYS A 38 13.72 -21.25 9.85
N MET A 39 12.97 -22.34 9.97
CA MET A 39 11.56 -22.38 9.57
C MET A 39 10.68 -21.79 10.66
N THR A 40 9.70 -20.98 10.27
CA THR A 40 8.68 -20.43 11.16
C THR A 40 7.31 -20.73 10.60
N ASN A 41 6.44 -21.32 11.39
CA ASN A 41 5.02 -21.40 11.06
C ASN A 41 4.37 -20.04 11.37
N THR A 42 3.81 -19.41 10.35
CA THR A 42 3.18 -18.08 10.44
C THR A 42 1.71 -18.16 10.81
N HIS A 43 1.08 -19.32 10.58
CA HIS A 43 -0.32 -19.59 10.88
C HIS A 43 -0.44 -20.79 11.83
N PRO A 44 -0.67 -20.58 13.15
CA PRO A 44 -0.65 -21.65 14.15
C PRO A 44 -1.59 -22.84 13.88
N ASN A 45 -2.67 -22.58 13.13
CA ASN A 45 -3.71 -23.56 12.83
C ASN A 45 -3.54 -24.22 11.46
N ILE A 46 -2.54 -23.82 10.69
CA ILE A 46 -2.28 -24.29 9.33
C ILE A 46 -0.92 -24.99 9.31
N LYS A 47 -0.82 -26.07 8.56
CA LYS A 47 0.44 -26.79 8.34
C LYS A 47 0.99 -26.40 6.97
N GLY A 48 2.26 -26.03 6.94
CA GLY A 48 2.93 -25.41 5.80
C GLY A 48 2.60 -25.94 4.39
N PHE A 49 2.76 -25.07 3.40
CA PHE A 49 2.23 -25.25 2.05
C PHE A 49 2.98 -26.30 1.21
N ARG A 50 4.18 -26.71 1.62
CA ARG A 50 5.05 -27.60 0.83
C ARG A 50 4.40 -28.95 0.51
N SER A 51 3.72 -29.58 1.47
CA SER A 51 3.08 -30.87 1.23
C SER A 51 1.93 -30.78 0.22
N VAL A 52 1.35 -29.60 -0.01
CA VAL A 52 0.31 -29.38 -1.03
C VAL A 52 0.88 -29.55 -2.43
N ILE A 53 2.10 -29.04 -2.68
CA ILE A 53 2.73 -29.02 -4.00
C ILE A 53 3.53 -30.29 -4.29
N ASP A 54 4.05 -30.97 -3.26
CA ASP A 54 4.90 -32.17 -3.45
C ASP A 54 4.22 -33.31 -4.23
N HIS A 55 2.89 -33.30 -4.30
CA HIS A 55 2.08 -34.28 -5.04
C HIS A 55 2.04 -34.04 -6.55
N ILE A 56 2.55 -32.91 -7.03
CA ILE A 56 2.63 -32.60 -8.47
C ILE A 56 4.07 -32.85 -8.94
N PRO A 57 4.29 -33.68 -9.97
CA PRO A 57 5.59 -33.87 -10.58
C PRO A 57 6.18 -32.55 -11.11
N ASP A 58 7.47 -32.34 -10.91
CA ASP A 58 8.18 -31.11 -11.26
C ASP A 58 8.02 -30.73 -12.73
N GLU A 59 8.07 -31.72 -13.62
CA GLU A 59 7.88 -31.52 -15.05
C GLU A 59 6.49 -30.97 -15.39
N ASP A 60 5.45 -31.47 -14.71
CA ASP A 60 4.10 -30.98 -14.91
C ASP A 60 3.88 -29.60 -14.29
N VAL A 61 4.48 -29.29 -13.14
CA VAL A 61 4.50 -27.93 -12.59
C VAL A 61 5.12 -26.96 -13.61
N ARG A 62 6.27 -27.32 -14.22
CA ARG A 62 6.92 -26.48 -15.24
C ARG A 62 6.05 -26.32 -16.49
N LYS A 63 5.42 -27.40 -16.97
CA LYS A 63 4.53 -27.35 -18.15
C LYS A 63 3.29 -26.48 -17.90
N LEU A 64 2.63 -26.65 -16.75
CA LEU A 64 1.46 -25.86 -16.35
C LEU A 64 1.83 -24.37 -16.23
N LYS A 65 2.93 -24.06 -15.55
CA LYS A 65 3.47 -22.70 -15.44
C LYS A 65 3.78 -22.11 -16.81
N GLY A 66 4.51 -22.83 -17.64
CA GLY A 66 4.91 -22.37 -18.98
C GLY A 66 3.70 -22.11 -19.88
N TYR A 67 2.67 -22.95 -19.83
CA TYR A 67 1.42 -22.72 -20.56
C TYR A 67 0.70 -21.47 -20.05
N PHE A 68 0.50 -21.36 -18.74
CA PHE A 68 -0.17 -20.22 -18.12
C PHE A 68 0.55 -18.89 -18.40
N GLN A 69 1.88 -18.88 -18.42
CA GLN A 69 2.70 -17.70 -18.70
C GLN A 69 2.47 -17.11 -20.10
N LYS A 70 2.08 -17.91 -21.10
CA LYS A 70 1.75 -17.42 -22.45
C LYS A 70 0.62 -16.38 -22.44
N TYR A 71 -0.27 -16.47 -21.43
CA TYR A 71 -1.51 -15.70 -21.31
C TYR A 71 -1.49 -14.77 -20.09
N ALA A 72 -0.30 -14.45 -19.57
CA ALA A 72 -0.16 -13.61 -18.38
C ALA A 72 -0.75 -12.20 -18.55
N ALA A 73 -0.76 -11.67 -19.77
CA ALA A 73 -1.40 -10.39 -20.08
C ALA A 73 -2.92 -10.45 -19.91
N ASP A 74 -3.53 -11.52 -20.42
CA ASP A 74 -4.98 -11.75 -20.39
C ASP A 74 -5.46 -12.04 -18.97
N TYR A 75 -4.67 -12.81 -18.21
CA TYR A 75 -4.92 -13.02 -16.78
C TYR A 75 -4.90 -11.70 -16.00
N ARG A 76 -3.95 -10.79 -16.28
CA ARG A 76 -3.94 -9.47 -15.60
C ARG A 76 -5.14 -8.61 -15.94
N LYS A 77 -5.72 -8.77 -17.13
CA LYS A 77 -6.89 -8.00 -17.59
C LYS A 77 -8.21 -8.55 -17.05
N GLY A 78 -8.36 -9.87 -16.99
CA GLY A 78 -9.65 -10.53 -16.71
C GLY A 78 -9.59 -11.72 -15.76
N GLY A 79 -8.51 -11.89 -15.00
CA GLY A 79 -8.34 -13.01 -14.08
C GLY A 79 -8.36 -14.37 -14.79
N ILE A 80 -8.88 -15.39 -14.11
CA ILE A 80 -8.98 -16.74 -14.68
C ILE A 80 -9.90 -16.80 -15.91
N GLN A 81 -10.93 -15.93 -15.97
CA GLN A 81 -11.81 -15.80 -17.12
C GLN A 81 -11.00 -15.29 -18.32
N GLY A 82 -10.31 -14.16 -18.18
CA GLY A 82 -9.47 -13.59 -19.23
C GLY A 82 -8.44 -14.58 -19.78
N PHE A 83 -7.76 -15.31 -18.88
CA PHE A 83 -6.87 -16.41 -19.26
C PHE A 83 -7.57 -17.47 -20.11
N ALA A 84 -8.66 -18.06 -19.58
CA ALA A 84 -9.31 -19.19 -20.23
C ALA A 84 -9.94 -18.80 -21.57
N MET A 85 -10.53 -17.60 -21.66
CA MET A 85 -11.15 -17.09 -22.88
C MET A 85 -10.12 -16.95 -24.01
N GLU A 86 -8.96 -16.34 -23.74
CA GLU A 86 -7.89 -16.21 -24.73
C GLU A 86 -7.23 -17.55 -25.07
N ALA A 87 -7.09 -18.43 -24.07
CA ALA A 87 -6.52 -19.76 -24.22
C ALA A 87 -7.42 -20.71 -25.04
N ILE A 88 -8.75 -20.51 -25.03
CA ILE A 88 -9.69 -21.23 -25.90
C ILE A 88 -9.65 -20.64 -27.32
N GLY A 89 -9.57 -19.31 -27.45
CA GLY A 89 -9.36 -18.64 -28.74
C GLY A 89 -10.62 -18.41 -29.58
N ALA A 90 -11.80 -18.31 -28.94
CA ALA A 90 -13.03 -17.94 -29.64
C ALA A 90 -13.06 -16.42 -29.94
N ASP A 91 -13.48 -16.04 -31.15
CA ASP A 91 -13.72 -14.63 -31.52
C ASP A 91 -15.10 -14.21 -30.98
N MET A 92 -15.12 -13.73 -29.73
CA MET A 92 -16.36 -13.35 -29.07
C MET A 92 -17.01 -12.11 -29.67
N ASP A 93 -16.24 -11.19 -30.25
CA ASP A 93 -16.81 -10.04 -30.94
C ASP A 93 -17.56 -10.48 -32.20
N PHE A 94 -17.06 -11.51 -32.90
CA PHE A 94 -17.75 -12.11 -34.03
C PHE A 94 -19.02 -12.84 -33.60
N LEU A 95 -18.94 -13.67 -32.55
CA LEU A 95 -20.09 -14.40 -32.04
C LEU A 95 -21.18 -13.44 -31.52
N ASN A 96 -20.82 -12.39 -30.78
CA ASN A 96 -21.75 -11.35 -30.35
C ASN A 96 -22.43 -10.67 -31.55
N GLY A 97 -21.66 -10.38 -32.61
CA GLY A 97 -22.20 -9.84 -33.85
C GLY A 97 -23.28 -10.74 -34.46
N ILE A 98 -23.10 -12.06 -34.43
CA ILE A 98 -24.13 -13.02 -34.88
C ILE A 98 -25.35 -12.96 -33.95
N ILE A 99 -25.16 -13.13 -32.64
CA ILE A 99 -26.28 -13.31 -31.69
C ILE A 99 -27.16 -12.06 -31.56
N ASN A 100 -26.61 -10.88 -31.83
CA ASN A 100 -27.36 -9.62 -31.82
C ASN A 100 -28.28 -9.43 -33.04
N GLU A 101 -28.15 -10.24 -34.08
CA GLU A 101 -29.02 -10.17 -35.26
C GLU A 101 -30.39 -10.80 -34.99
N GLU A 102 -31.45 -10.15 -35.48
CA GLU A 102 -32.83 -10.62 -35.30
C GLU A 102 -33.17 -11.77 -36.25
N GLY A 103 -33.18 -12.98 -35.68
CA GLY A 103 -33.62 -14.19 -36.36
C GLY A 103 -32.55 -14.87 -37.22
N THR A 104 -32.74 -16.17 -37.45
CA THR A 104 -31.74 -17.03 -38.08
C THR A 104 -31.32 -16.59 -39.49
N ALA A 105 -32.23 -15.97 -40.24
CA ALA A 105 -31.90 -15.44 -41.57
C ALA A 105 -30.83 -14.33 -41.53
N GLN A 106 -30.93 -13.41 -40.57
CA GLN A 106 -29.96 -12.31 -40.43
C GLN A 106 -28.64 -12.77 -39.82
N GLN A 107 -28.70 -13.76 -38.92
CA GLN A 107 -27.51 -14.45 -38.40
C GLN A 107 -26.69 -15.12 -39.51
N ILE A 108 -27.36 -15.80 -40.46
CA ILE A 108 -26.72 -16.38 -41.64
C ILE A 108 -26.15 -15.27 -42.54
N ALA A 109 -26.93 -14.22 -42.79
CA ALA A 109 -26.49 -13.08 -43.60
C ALA A 109 -25.25 -12.39 -43.01
N TYR A 110 -25.16 -12.28 -41.68
CA TYR A 110 -23.98 -11.76 -40.99
C TYR A 110 -22.75 -12.63 -41.25
N CYS A 111 -22.87 -13.96 -41.14
CA CYS A 111 -21.79 -14.88 -41.45
C CYS A 111 -21.35 -14.80 -42.94
N LEU A 112 -22.31 -14.60 -43.86
CA LEU A 112 -22.02 -14.39 -45.29
C LEU A 112 -21.28 -13.08 -45.57
N LYS A 113 -21.48 -12.03 -44.75
CA LYS A 113 -20.72 -10.78 -44.83
C LYS A 113 -19.32 -10.90 -44.21
N HIS A 114 -19.12 -11.86 -43.31
CA HIS A 114 -17.89 -12.03 -42.55
C HIS A 114 -17.30 -13.47 -42.59
N PRO A 115 -17.19 -14.12 -43.77
CA PRO A 115 -16.80 -15.52 -43.87
C PRO A 115 -15.36 -15.77 -43.41
N VAL A 116 -14.48 -14.77 -43.61
CA VAL A 116 -13.08 -14.83 -43.16
C VAL A 116 -12.98 -14.85 -41.64
N ARG A 117 -13.84 -14.12 -40.91
CA ARG A 117 -13.85 -14.12 -39.44
C ARG A 117 -14.28 -15.48 -38.91
N LEU A 118 -15.33 -16.07 -39.50
CA LEU A 118 -15.78 -17.42 -39.18
C LEU A 118 -14.67 -18.45 -39.40
N SER A 119 -13.99 -18.42 -40.55
CA SER A 119 -12.87 -19.32 -40.85
C SER A 119 -11.69 -19.12 -39.90
N ASN A 120 -11.33 -17.87 -39.58
CA ASN A 120 -10.23 -17.56 -38.67
C ASN A 120 -10.53 -18.03 -37.25
N MET A 121 -11.76 -17.86 -36.77
CA MET A 121 -12.19 -18.36 -35.46
C MET A 121 -12.07 -19.89 -35.39
N VAL A 122 -12.55 -20.61 -36.41
CA VAL A 122 -12.42 -22.08 -36.46
C VAL A 122 -10.96 -22.51 -36.49
N GLY A 123 -10.10 -21.82 -37.24
CA GLY A 123 -8.66 -22.08 -37.27
C GLY A 123 -7.97 -21.77 -35.93
N ALA A 124 -8.39 -20.74 -35.21
CA ALA A 124 -7.89 -20.44 -33.87
C ALA A 124 -8.29 -21.53 -32.87
N LEU A 125 -9.57 -21.93 -32.88
CA LEU A 125 -10.10 -23.01 -32.04
C LEU A 125 -9.41 -24.36 -32.31
N ASP A 126 -9.11 -24.68 -33.58
CA ASP A 126 -8.39 -25.91 -33.98
C ASP A 126 -7.05 -26.08 -33.27
N LYS A 127 -6.37 -24.96 -33.03
CA LYS A 127 -5.08 -24.95 -32.34
C LYS A 127 -5.24 -24.83 -30.83
N LYS A 128 -6.04 -23.86 -30.39
CA LYS A 128 -6.05 -23.39 -29.00
C LYS A 128 -6.93 -24.24 -28.08
N LEU A 129 -8.11 -24.67 -28.53
CA LEU A 129 -9.04 -25.45 -27.69
C LEU A 129 -8.46 -26.81 -27.28
N PRO A 130 -7.78 -27.59 -28.14
CA PRO A 130 -7.09 -28.81 -27.72
C PRO A 130 -5.98 -28.55 -26.69
N GLU A 131 -5.14 -27.52 -26.90
CA GLU A 131 -4.10 -27.14 -25.93
C GLU A 131 -4.70 -26.78 -24.55
N PHE A 132 -5.81 -26.04 -24.54
CA PHE A 132 -6.52 -25.68 -23.31
C PHE A 132 -7.12 -26.92 -22.61
N LYS A 133 -7.67 -27.87 -23.37
CA LYS A 133 -8.17 -29.14 -22.82
C LYS A 133 -7.08 -29.96 -22.17
N GLU A 134 -5.91 -30.06 -22.79
CA GLU A 134 -4.77 -30.77 -22.19
C GLU A 134 -4.32 -30.11 -20.89
N PHE A 135 -4.27 -28.77 -20.87
CA PHE A 135 -4.00 -28.02 -19.65
C PHE A 135 -5.04 -28.32 -18.56
N LEU A 136 -6.33 -28.23 -18.87
CA LEU A 136 -7.42 -28.46 -17.92
C LEU A 136 -7.43 -29.91 -17.40
N ALA A 137 -7.17 -30.89 -18.27
CA ALA A 137 -7.06 -32.30 -17.88
C ALA A 137 -5.94 -32.52 -16.85
N LYS A 138 -4.80 -31.84 -17.01
CA LYS A 138 -3.72 -31.87 -16.01
C LYS A 138 -4.12 -31.20 -14.70
N VAL A 139 -4.76 -30.03 -14.75
CA VAL A 139 -5.28 -29.36 -13.56
C VAL A 139 -6.25 -30.28 -12.81
N LYS A 140 -7.15 -30.95 -13.52
CA LYS A 140 -8.11 -31.90 -12.96
C LYS A 140 -7.43 -33.12 -12.32
N ALA A 141 -6.44 -33.69 -12.99
CA ALA A 141 -5.71 -34.86 -12.49
C ALA A 141 -5.07 -34.59 -11.12
N TYR A 142 -4.57 -33.38 -10.90
CA TYR A 142 -3.92 -32.98 -9.65
C TYR A 142 -4.85 -32.29 -8.65
N SER A 143 -6.04 -31.84 -9.05
CA SER A 143 -6.95 -31.12 -8.15
C SER A 143 -7.37 -31.96 -6.94
N GLY A 144 -7.60 -33.27 -7.12
CA GLY A 144 -7.97 -34.17 -6.02
C GLY A 144 -6.89 -34.23 -4.93
N PRO A 145 -5.65 -34.67 -5.28
CA PRO A 145 -4.52 -34.68 -4.35
C PRO A 145 -4.25 -33.32 -3.68
N VAL A 146 -4.29 -32.23 -4.44
CA VAL A 146 -4.07 -30.87 -3.92
C VAL A 146 -5.15 -30.50 -2.89
N LEU A 147 -6.42 -30.71 -3.21
CA LEU A 147 -7.52 -30.39 -2.29
C LEU A 147 -7.50 -31.26 -1.03
N ASN A 148 -7.10 -32.53 -1.13
CA ASN A 148 -6.91 -33.39 0.04
C ASN A 148 -5.82 -32.84 0.97
N GLN A 149 -4.71 -32.33 0.42
CA GLN A 149 -3.64 -31.73 1.22
C GLN A 149 -4.03 -30.39 1.82
N LEU A 150 -4.75 -29.54 1.07
CA LEU A 150 -5.27 -28.29 1.59
C LEU A 150 -6.20 -28.54 2.79
N GLU A 151 -7.05 -29.55 2.72
CA GLU A 151 -7.90 -29.97 3.84
C GLU A 151 -7.07 -30.51 5.02
N ALA A 152 -6.18 -31.47 4.77
CA ALA A 152 -5.34 -32.09 5.81
C ALA A 152 -4.45 -31.07 6.55
N ASN A 153 -4.08 -29.99 5.87
CA ASN A 153 -3.27 -28.90 6.40
C ASN A 153 -4.10 -27.77 7.03
N GLY A 154 -5.43 -27.83 7.00
CA GLY A 154 -6.32 -26.85 7.63
C GLY A 154 -6.57 -25.57 6.82
N TYR A 155 -6.26 -25.56 5.52
CA TYR A 155 -6.56 -24.43 4.63
C TYR A 155 -8.04 -24.38 4.23
N ILE A 156 -8.69 -25.54 4.13
CA ILE A 156 -10.11 -25.69 3.79
C ILE A 156 -10.75 -26.79 4.64
N ASP A 157 -12.08 -26.78 4.73
CA ASP A 157 -12.84 -27.90 5.25
C ASP A 157 -13.38 -28.80 4.13
N GLU A 158 -13.96 -29.95 4.50
CA GLU A 158 -14.55 -30.91 3.57
C GLU A 158 -15.71 -30.31 2.75
N ALA A 159 -16.46 -29.34 3.32
CA ALA A 159 -17.54 -28.68 2.60
C ALA A 159 -16.98 -27.82 1.45
N LYS A 160 -15.96 -27.03 1.73
CA LYS A 160 -15.31 -26.16 0.74
C LYS A 160 -14.57 -26.97 -0.31
N LYS A 161 -13.92 -28.07 0.08
CA LYS A 161 -13.33 -29.04 -0.84
C LYS A 161 -14.36 -29.59 -1.84
N LYS A 162 -15.54 -30.03 -1.38
CA LYS A 162 -16.62 -30.51 -2.26
C LYS A 162 -17.12 -29.42 -3.21
N THR A 163 -17.23 -28.18 -2.73
CA THR A 163 -17.60 -27.03 -3.59
C THR A 163 -16.60 -26.85 -4.71
N ILE A 164 -15.30 -26.75 -4.40
CA ILE A 164 -14.25 -26.55 -5.40
C ILE A 164 -14.20 -27.73 -6.39
N GLN A 165 -14.35 -28.98 -5.91
CA GLN A 165 -14.40 -30.16 -6.78
C GLN A 165 -15.57 -30.10 -7.77
N LYS A 166 -16.75 -29.65 -7.31
CA LYS A 166 -17.93 -29.47 -8.15
C LYS A 166 -17.70 -28.39 -9.21
N ASP A 167 -17.13 -27.26 -8.82
CA ASP A 167 -16.87 -26.15 -9.74
C ASP A 167 -15.84 -26.54 -10.82
N ILE A 168 -14.77 -27.24 -10.45
CA ILE A 168 -13.79 -27.78 -11.41
C ILE A 168 -14.46 -28.79 -12.37
N ALA A 169 -15.32 -29.67 -11.86
CA ALA A 169 -16.04 -30.62 -12.70
C ALA A 169 -17.00 -29.94 -13.69
N GLU A 170 -17.63 -28.83 -13.29
CA GLU A 170 -18.50 -28.06 -14.18
C GLU A 170 -17.70 -27.36 -15.30
N VAL A 171 -16.55 -26.77 -14.97
CA VAL A 171 -15.62 -26.18 -15.95
C VAL A 171 -15.15 -27.24 -16.97
N GLU A 172 -14.80 -28.44 -16.50
CA GLU A 172 -14.42 -29.57 -17.34
C GLU A 172 -15.57 -30.01 -18.27
N ARG A 173 -16.78 -30.17 -17.71
CA ARG A 173 -17.98 -30.56 -18.47
C ARG A 173 -18.31 -29.55 -19.57
N LEU A 174 -18.25 -28.25 -19.27
CA LEU A 174 -18.53 -27.18 -20.23
C LEU A 174 -17.45 -27.09 -21.31
N THR A 175 -16.19 -27.24 -20.94
CA THR A 175 -15.08 -27.30 -21.90
C THR A 175 -15.23 -28.50 -22.84
N GLY A 176 -15.61 -29.68 -22.33
CA GLY A 176 -15.90 -30.86 -23.15
C GLY A 176 -17.09 -30.64 -24.10
N ARG A 177 -18.12 -29.89 -23.68
CA ARG A 177 -19.23 -29.51 -24.57
C ARG A 177 -18.80 -28.55 -25.67
N LEU A 178 -17.93 -27.58 -25.37
CA LEU A 178 -17.36 -26.68 -26.39
C LEU A 178 -16.60 -27.45 -27.46
N ASP A 179 -15.84 -28.47 -27.09
CA ASP A 179 -15.11 -29.34 -28.02
C ASP A 179 -16.05 -30.09 -28.97
N VAL A 180 -17.12 -30.69 -28.45
CA VAL A 180 -18.13 -31.37 -29.28
C VAL A 180 -18.81 -30.40 -30.25
N LEU A 181 -19.09 -29.17 -29.80
CA LEU A 181 -19.70 -28.14 -30.65
C LEU A 181 -18.72 -27.62 -31.69
N TYR A 182 -17.47 -27.44 -31.30
CA TYR A 182 -16.38 -27.06 -32.20
C TYR A 182 -16.21 -28.07 -33.33
N GLU A 183 -16.16 -29.38 -33.05
CA GLU A 183 -16.02 -30.40 -34.11
C GLU A 183 -17.18 -30.37 -35.11
N LYS A 184 -18.42 -30.12 -34.64
CA LYS A 184 -19.58 -29.93 -35.52
C LYS A 184 -19.46 -28.67 -36.38
N ILE A 185 -18.98 -27.56 -35.81
CA ILE A 185 -18.76 -26.30 -36.53
C ILE A 185 -17.65 -26.48 -37.56
N LYS A 186 -16.51 -27.06 -37.17
CA LYS A 186 -15.36 -27.35 -38.02
C LYS A 186 -15.75 -28.14 -39.26
N PHE A 187 -16.54 -29.21 -39.08
CA PHE A 187 -17.05 -30.01 -40.18
C PHE A 187 -17.86 -29.19 -41.21
N LEU A 188 -18.60 -28.19 -40.75
CA LEU A 188 -19.44 -27.34 -41.60
C LEU A 188 -18.68 -26.15 -42.23
N VAL A 189 -17.53 -25.77 -41.68
CA VAL A 189 -16.83 -24.50 -41.96
C VAL A 189 -15.45 -24.70 -42.62
N ASP A 190 -15.16 -25.88 -43.19
CA ASP A 190 -13.92 -26.06 -43.97
C ASP A 190 -13.74 -24.92 -44.99
N TRP A 191 -12.51 -24.44 -45.15
CA TRP A 191 -12.21 -23.22 -45.92
C TRP A 191 -12.62 -23.34 -47.39
N LYS A 192 -12.74 -24.58 -47.90
CA LYS A 192 -13.24 -24.88 -49.25
C LYS A 192 -14.76 -24.90 -49.34
N THR A 193 -15.48 -25.11 -48.24
CA THR A 193 -16.92 -25.37 -48.23
C THR A 193 -17.73 -24.29 -47.51
N VAL A 194 -17.10 -23.35 -46.79
CA VAL A 194 -17.82 -22.35 -45.98
C VAL A 194 -18.88 -21.57 -46.77
N VAL A 195 -18.57 -21.14 -47.99
CA VAL A 195 -19.53 -20.44 -48.87
C VAL A 195 -20.64 -21.38 -49.33
N PHE A 196 -20.32 -22.64 -49.61
CA PHE A 196 -21.32 -23.65 -49.98
C PHE A 196 -22.27 -23.95 -48.81
N THR A 197 -21.74 -24.16 -47.61
CA THR A 197 -22.50 -24.40 -46.37
C THR A 197 -23.46 -23.25 -46.10
N LEU A 198 -23.00 -22.00 -46.20
CA LEU A 198 -23.82 -20.82 -45.92
C LEU A 198 -24.93 -20.59 -46.95
N ASN A 199 -24.72 -20.99 -48.20
CA ASN A 199 -25.75 -20.90 -49.26
C ASN A 199 -26.69 -22.13 -49.29
N ASN A 200 -26.39 -23.19 -48.53
CA ASN A 200 -27.27 -24.34 -48.38
C ASN A 200 -28.22 -24.14 -47.19
N GLY A 201 -29.52 -24.17 -47.44
CA GLY A 201 -30.53 -23.86 -46.41
C GLY A 201 -30.53 -24.78 -45.19
N GLN A 202 -30.19 -26.07 -45.33
CA GLN A 202 -30.18 -27.02 -44.22
C GLN A 202 -28.86 -26.96 -43.43
N LEU A 203 -27.74 -26.85 -44.15
CA LEU A 203 -26.41 -26.80 -43.54
C LEU A 203 -26.17 -25.46 -42.81
N SER A 204 -26.63 -24.34 -43.37
CA SER A 204 -26.54 -23.02 -42.73
C SER A 204 -27.34 -22.94 -41.44
N GLN A 205 -28.56 -23.50 -41.41
CA GLN A 205 -29.36 -23.62 -40.18
C GLN A 205 -28.67 -24.48 -39.11
N SER A 206 -28.08 -25.61 -39.53
CA SER A 206 -27.33 -26.49 -38.63
C SER A 206 -26.09 -25.79 -38.06
N LEU A 207 -25.36 -25.03 -38.90
CA LEU A 207 -24.23 -24.22 -38.48
C LEU A 207 -24.65 -23.15 -37.46
N MET A 208 -25.72 -22.40 -37.74
CA MET A 208 -26.22 -21.37 -36.82
C MET A 208 -26.61 -21.96 -35.47
N LYS A 209 -27.32 -23.10 -35.46
CA LYS A 209 -27.68 -23.79 -34.22
C LYS A 209 -26.43 -24.12 -33.39
N ASN A 210 -25.40 -24.68 -34.02
CA ASN A 210 -24.15 -25.04 -33.33
C ASN A 210 -23.39 -23.79 -32.84
N LEU A 211 -23.35 -22.70 -33.62
CA LEU A 211 -22.69 -21.45 -33.21
C LEU A 211 -23.42 -20.78 -32.03
N ILE A 212 -24.75 -20.78 -32.03
CA ILE A 212 -25.56 -20.27 -30.91
C ILE A 212 -25.31 -21.11 -29.66
N GLU A 213 -25.35 -22.44 -29.78
CA GLU A 213 -25.11 -23.34 -28.65
C GLU A 213 -23.67 -23.24 -28.13
N PHE A 214 -22.70 -23.02 -29.03
CA PHE A 214 -21.29 -22.77 -28.68
C PHE A 214 -21.18 -21.47 -27.88
N TYR A 215 -21.77 -20.37 -28.37
CA TYR A 215 -21.79 -19.10 -27.67
C TYR A 215 -22.38 -19.22 -26.26
N LEU A 216 -23.56 -19.85 -26.13
CA LEU A 216 -24.21 -20.04 -24.82
C LEU A 216 -23.36 -20.90 -23.88
N THR A 217 -22.75 -21.96 -24.39
CA THR A 217 -21.86 -22.84 -23.61
C THR A 217 -20.60 -22.09 -23.18
N TYR A 218 -20.07 -21.22 -24.03
CA TYR A 218 -18.90 -20.40 -23.76
C TYR A 218 -19.18 -19.39 -22.65
N LYS A 219 -20.33 -18.70 -22.71
CA LYS A 219 -20.78 -17.79 -21.63
C LYS A 219 -21.00 -18.53 -20.31
N ALA A 220 -21.61 -19.72 -20.35
CA ALA A 220 -21.76 -20.55 -19.15
C ALA A 220 -20.40 -20.98 -18.57
N LEU A 221 -19.40 -21.27 -19.42
CA LEU A 221 -18.04 -21.58 -18.98
C LEU A 221 -17.38 -20.38 -18.32
N GLU A 222 -17.51 -19.19 -18.91
CA GLU A 222 -17.04 -17.94 -18.33
C GLU A 222 -17.64 -17.70 -16.94
N GLU A 223 -18.95 -17.91 -16.77
CA GLU A 223 -19.63 -17.82 -15.48
C GLU A 223 -19.14 -18.87 -14.47
N ALA A 224 -18.97 -20.13 -14.91
CA ALA A 224 -18.45 -21.20 -14.05
C ALA A 224 -17.02 -20.91 -13.56
N LEU A 225 -16.18 -20.34 -14.40
CA LEU A 225 -14.84 -19.89 -14.04
C LEU A 225 -14.87 -18.71 -13.06
N GLY A 226 -15.77 -17.75 -13.26
CA GLY A 226 -15.97 -16.64 -12.32
C GLY A 226 -16.45 -17.13 -10.95
N LYS A 227 -17.31 -18.14 -10.92
CA LYS A 227 -17.74 -18.80 -9.68
C LYS A 227 -16.57 -19.51 -8.99
N LEU A 228 -15.78 -20.28 -9.73
CA LEU A 228 -14.59 -20.95 -9.18
C LEU A 228 -13.59 -19.95 -8.59
N ASP A 229 -13.36 -18.81 -9.26
CA ASP A 229 -12.52 -17.72 -8.74
C ASP A 229 -13.08 -17.18 -7.42
N GLN A 230 -14.37 -16.85 -7.39
CA GLN A 230 -15.02 -16.35 -6.19
C GLN A 230 -15.00 -17.37 -5.04
N ASP A 231 -15.21 -18.65 -5.34
CA ASP A 231 -15.16 -19.73 -4.37
C ASP A 231 -13.74 -20.01 -3.88
N THR A 232 -12.69 -19.69 -4.64
CA THR A 232 -11.30 -19.91 -4.21
C THR A 232 -10.62 -18.66 -3.66
N LYS A 233 -11.24 -17.47 -3.76
CA LYS A 233 -10.66 -16.18 -3.40
C LYS A 233 -10.09 -16.11 -1.99
N ASP A 234 -10.86 -16.48 -0.97
CA ASP A 234 -10.42 -16.38 0.43
C ASP A 234 -9.27 -17.35 0.72
N LEU A 235 -9.32 -18.55 0.12
CA LEU A 235 -8.24 -19.53 0.19
C LEU A 235 -6.96 -19.00 -0.46
N LEU A 236 -7.05 -18.40 -1.64
CA LEU A 236 -5.91 -17.82 -2.34
C LEU A 236 -5.31 -16.63 -1.58
N ASN A 237 -6.15 -15.80 -0.96
CA ASN A 237 -5.71 -14.72 -0.08
C ASN A 237 -4.95 -15.27 1.12
N LEU A 238 -5.48 -16.31 1.78
CA LEU A 238 -4.82 -16.96 2.92
C LEU A 238 -3.47 -17.57 2.54
N ILE A 239 -3.38 -18.23 1.38
CA ILE A 239 -2.12 -18.74 0.85
C ILE A 239 -1.15 -17.58 0.55
N GLY A 240 -1.63 -16.49 -0.05
CA GLY A 240 -0.84 -15.29 -0.34
C GLY A 240 -0.33 -14.58 0.92
N GLU A 241 -1.11 -14.54 1.99
CA GLU A 241 -0.71 -13.99 3.28
C GLU A 241 0.48 -14.74 3.89
N GLY A 242 0.60 -16.06 3.66
CA GLY A 242 1.76 -16.86 4.09
C GLY A 242 3.10 -16.38 3.54
N HIS A 243 3.10 -15.63 2.43
CA HIS A 243 4.27 -14.98 1.83
C HIS A 243 4.59 -13.59 2.41
N SER A 244 3.68 -13.00 3.20
CA SER A 244 3.86 -11.66 3.74
C SER A 244 4.88 -11.65 4.87
N ILE A 245 5.65 -10.56 4.96
CA ILE A 245 6.59 -10.35 6.07
C ILE A 245 5.88 -10.15 7.41
N THR A 246 4.64 -9.64 7.40
CA THR A 246 3.89 -9.31 8.61
C THR A 246 3.55 -10.56 9.44
N PRO A 247 2.96 -11.64 8.88
CA PRO A 247 2.76 -12.91 9.61
C PRO A 247 4.05 -13.55 10.12
N LEU A 248 5.15 -13.44 9.36
CA LEU A 248 6.46 -13.93 9.79
C LEU A 248 6.97 -13.14 11.00
N LEU A 249 6.88 -11.82 10.95
CA LEU A 249 7.24 -10.95 12.06
C LEU A 249 6.36 -11.24 13.28
N ASP A 250 5.04 -11.33 13.12
CA ASP A 250 4.08 -11.69 14.17
C ASP A 250 4.38 -13.03 14.84
N ALA A 251 4.69 -14.05 14.05
CA ALA A 251 5.04 -15.38 14.57
C ALA A 251 6.37 -15.36 15.35
N LEU A 252 7.35 -14.59 14.88
CA LEU A 252 8.63 -14.41 15.57
C LEU A 252 8.48 -13.56 16.85
N SER A 253 7.57 -12.59 16.83
CA SER A 253 7.40 -11.57 17.86
C SER A 253 6.37 -11.93 18.93
N LYS A 254 5.50 -12.93 18.68
CA LYS A 254 4.57 -13.53 19.66
C LYS A 254 5.25 -13.97 20.96
N LYS A 255 6.51 -14.42 20.90
CA LYS A 255 7.30 -14.77 22.11
C LYS A 255 7.62 -13.58 23.02
N LYS A 256 7.49 -12.34 22.51
CA LYS A 256 7.77 -11.10 23.22
C LYS A 256 6.53 -10.21 23.40
N GLY A 257 5.33 -10.68 23.06
CA GLY A 257 4.11 -9.86 23.11
C GLY A 257 4.06 -8.77 22.04
N ILE A 258 4.85 -8.85 20.97
CA ILE A 258 4.84 -7.85 19.89
C ILE A 258 4.00 -8.40 18.73
N SER A 259 3.24 -7.54 18.07
CA SER A 259 2.49 -7.82 16.85
C SER A 259 2.52 -6.62 15.90
N TYR A 260 2.19 -6.82 14.64
CA TYR A 260 2.29 -5.85 13.56
C TYR A 260 0.93 -5.73 12.86
N LYS A 261 0.46 -4.51 12.62
CA LYS A 261 -0.78 -4.29 11.86
C LYS A 261 -0.68 -2.99 11.07
N GLY A 262 -0.83 -3.08 9.75
CA GLY A 262 -0.80 -1.90 8.87
C GLY A 262 0.52 -1.11 8.92
N GLY A 263 1.65 -1.79 9.14
CA GLY A 263 2.96 -1.17 9.31
C GLY A 263 3.24 -0.61 10.71
N ASP A 264 2.24 -0.56 11.60
CA ASP A 264 2.41 -0.16 12.98
C ASP A 264 2.76 -1.36 13.88
N ILE A 265 3.57 -1.10 14.90
CA ILE A 265 3.96 -2.04 15.95
C ILE A 265 2.98 -1.93 17.11
N TYR A 266 2.44 -3.06 17.51
CA TYR A 266 1.59 -3.22 18.67
C TYR A 266 2.30 -4.09 19.70
N PHE A 267 2.22 -3.70 20.96
CA PHE A 267 2.66 -4.53 22.07
C PHE A 267 1.45 -4.96 22.88
N SER A 268 1.40 -6.23 23.26
CA SER A 268 0.39 -6.78 24.15
C SER A 268 0.99 -7.50 25.35
N LYS A 269 0.40 -7.24 26.52
CA LYS A 269 0.76 -7.87 27.80
C LYS A 269 -0.51 -8.21 28.55
N LYS A 270 -0.53 -9.33 29.26
CA LYS A 270 -1.64 -9.65 30.16
C LYS A 270 -1.55 -8.76 31.41
N GLY A 271 -2.61 -8.03 31.71
CA GLY A 271 -2.79 -7.28 32.94
C GLY A 271 -2.92 -8.20 34.16
N LYS A 272 -2.90 -7.61 35.35
CA LYS A 272 -3.04 -8.34 36.63
C LYS A 272 -4.37 -9.09 36.77
N ASP A 273 -5.39 -8.67 36.03
CA ASP A 273 -6.72 -9.26 35.94
C ASP A 273 -6.85 -10.32 34.82
N GLY A 274 -5.74 -10.65 34.15
CA GLY A 274 -5.69 -11.63 33.06
C GLY A 274 -6.17 -11.09 31.71
N LYS A 275 -6.65 -9.85 31.64
CA LYS A 275 -7.08 -9.21 30.38
C LYS A 275 -5.88 -8.73 29.58
N GLU A 276 -5.95 -8.86 28.27
CA GLU A 276 -4.89 -8.37 27.38
C GLU A 276 -4.95 -6.85 27.26
N ILE A 277 -3.85 -6.18 27.62
CA ILE A 277 -3.63 -4.77 27.35
C ILE A 277 -2.84 -4.69 26.06
N LYS A 278 -3.42 -4.07 25.02
CA LYS A 278 -2.79 -3.90 23.71
C LYS A 278 -2.57 -2.41 23.42
N VAL A 279 -1.34 -2.03 23.12
CA VAL A 279 -0.93 -0.64 22.86
C VAL A 279 -0.34 -0.53 21.46
N ASN A 280 -0.76 0.47 20.69
CA ASN A 280 -0.09 0.83 19.43
C ASN A 280 1.15 1.68 19.77
N LEU A 281 2.32 1.04 19.76
CA LEU A 281 3.58 1.65 20.14
C LEU A 281 4.02 2.69 19.10
N SER A 282 3.86 2.40 17.80
CA SER A 282 4.16 3.33 16.72
C SER A 282 3.41 4.66 16.86
N SER A 283 2.12 4.61 17.21
CA SER A 283 1.32 5.82 17.42
C SER A 283 1.78 6.61 18.64
N ALA A 284 2.14 5.94 19.73
CA ALA A 284 2.64 6.62 20.92
C ALA A 284 3.98 7.32 20.67
N VAL A 285 4.90 6.68 19.93
CA VAL A 285 6.16 7.28 19.51
C VAL A 285 5.90 8.52 18.64
N ARG A 286 4.99 8.43 17.65
CA ARG A 286 4.58 9.57 16.82
C ARG A 286 4.04 10.74 17.65
N ILE A 287 3.15 10.47 18.61
CA ILE A 287 2.59 11.49 19.51
C ILE A 287 3.69 12.14 20.35
N TYR A 288 4.60 11.34 20.90
CA TYR A 288 5.72 11.84 21.70
C TYR A 288 6.64 12.76 20.88
N GLN A 289 7.10 12.29 19.71
CA GLN A 289 8.00 13.05 18.84
C GLN A 289 7.36 14.35 18.35
N ALA A 290 6.11 14.28 17.87
CA ALA A 290 5.38 15.47 17.42
C ALA A 290 5.13 16.46 18.56
N GLY A 291 4.78 15.96 19.75
CA GLY A 291 4.61 16.78 20.95
C GLY A 291 5.90 17.48 21.37
N MET A 292 7.02 16.75 21.41
CA MET A 292 8.32 17.31 21.75
C MET A 292 8.79 18.35 20.72
N ALA A 293 8.58 18.12 19.42
CA ALA A 293 8.88 19.08 18.38
C ALA A 293 8.04 20.36 18.50
N ALA A 294 6.74 20.24 18.80
CA ALA A 294 5.86 21.39 19.03
C ALA A 294 6.29 22.20 20.27
N ILE A 295 6.68 21.52 21.36
CA ILE A 295 7.22 22.16 22.55
C ILE A 295 8.51 22.92 22.25
N SER A 296 9.44 22.32 21.50
CA SER A 296 10.69 22.99 21.10
C SER A 296 10.41 24.29 20.36
N LYS A 297 9.46 24.29 19.41
CA LYS A 297 9.06 25.50 18.68
C LYS A 297 8.47 26.59 19.60
N ILE A 298 7.71 26.19 20.62
CA ILE A 298 7.18 27.13 21.62
C ILE A 298 8.32 27.71 22.47
N GLU A 299 9.27 26.88 22.91
CA GLU A 299 10.46 27.33 23.65
C GLU A 299 11.25 28.36 22.82
N ASP A 300 11.50 28.07 21.53
CA ASP A 300 12.19 28.98 20.61
C ASP A 300 11.46 30.32 20.42
N GLU A 301 10.14 30.30 20.30
CA GLU A 301 9.33 31.51 20.09
C GLU A 301 9.22 32.34 21.38
N ILE A 302 9.19 31.71 22.56
CA ILE A 302 9.27 32.42 23.85
C ILE A 302 10.61 33.17 23.95
N ASP A 303 11.72 32.50 23.61
CA ASP A 303 13.03 33.13 23.67
C ASP A 303 13.18 34.23 22.59
N ARG A 304 12.56 34.06 21.42
CA ARG A 304 12.47 35.11 20.40
C ARG A 304 11.67 36.32 20.90
N TYR A 305 10.50 36.08 21.49
CA TYR A 305 9.67 37.14 22.08
C TYR A 305 10.44 37.93 23.13
N GLN A 306 11.14 37.23 24.03
CA GLN A 306 11.98 37.86 25.07
C GLN A 306 13.09 38.73 24.45
N ARG A 307 13.78 38.23 23.41
CA ARG A 307 14.83 38.99 22.71
C ARG A 307 14.28 40.24 22.02
N VAL A 308 13.20 40.10 21.24
CA VAL A 308 12.58 41.22 20.52
C VAL A 308 12.07 42.26 21.50
N PHE A 309 11.42 41.85 22.58
CA PHE A 309 10.96 42.77 23.61
C PHE A 309 12.12 43.56 24.21
N HIS A 310 13.22 42.89 24.58
CA HIS A 310 14.38 43.57 25.15
C HIS A 310 14.98 44.59 24.18
N HIS A 311 15.12 44.20 22.92
CA HIS A 311 15.66 45.07 21.88
C HIS A 311 14.78 46.30 21.61
N GLU A 312 13.49 46.09 21.34
CA GLU A 312 12.58 47.16 20.92
C GLU A 312 12.17 48.08 22.07
N ILE A 313 12.07 47.56 23.30
CA ILE A 313 11.58 48.34 24.44
C ILE A 313 12.72 48.86 25.30
N HIS A 314 13.71 48.03 25.64
CA HIS A 314 14.77 48.43 26.55
C HIS A 314 15.95 49.07 25.81
N ASP A 315 16.51 48.39 24.80
CA ASP A 315 17.68 48.90 24.07
C ASP A 315 17.33 50.18 23.31
N HIS A 316 16.26 50.15 22.50
CA HIS A 316 15.86 51.32 21.72
C HIS A 316 15.52 52.53 22.61
N PHE A 317 14.86 52.32 23.75
CA PHE A 317 14.61 53.40 24.71
C PHE A 317 15.92 53.96 25.29
N ALA A 318 16.86 53.09 25.68
CA ALA A 318 18.16 53.51 26.19
C ALA A 318 18.95 54.29 25.11
N THR A 319 18.94 53.82 23.87
CA THR A 319 19.55 54.51 22.72
C THR A 319 18.92 55.88 22.50
N LYS A 320 17.58 55.98 22.43
CA LYS A 320 16.88 57.26 22.24
C LYS A 320 17.13 58.23 23.38
N LYS A 321 17.17 57.74 24.62
CA LYS A 321 17.54 58.54 25.79
C LYS A 321 18.96 59.09 25.64
N ALA A 322 19.93 58.24 25.28
CA ALA A 322 21.32 58.66 25.10
C ALA A 322 21.48 59.67 23.94
N GLU A 323 20.80 59.46 22.81
CA GLU A 323 20.76 60.39 21.68
C GLU A 323 20.21 61.77 22.10
N LEU A 324 19.10 61.78 22.85
CA LEU A 324 18.49 63.01 23.35
C LEU A 324 19.40 63.72 24.36
N THR A 325 19.96 63.01 25.34
CA THR A 325 20.91 63.58 26.30
C THR A 325 22.13 64.18 25.60
N LYS A 326 22.64 63.53 24.55
CA LYS A 326 23.73 64.06 23.74
C LYS A 326 23.34 65.34 23.00
N ALA A 327 22.13 65.39 22.43
CA ALA A 327 21.62 66.59 21.77
C ALA A 327 21.42 67.75 22.74
N ILE A 328 20.89 67.48 23.94
CA ILE A 328 20.78 68.47 25.02
C ILE A 328 22.15 69.03 25.38
N HIS A 329 23.13 68.14 25.61
CA HIS A 329 24.48 68.57 25.97
C HIS A 329 25.14 69.42 24.87
N ASP A 330 24.95 69.07 23.60
CA ASP A 330 25.46 69.88 22.48
C ASP A 330 24.82 71.27 22.44
N MET A 331 23.51 71.37 22.70
CA MET A 331 22.79 72.65 22.82
C MET A 331 23.32 73.51 23.96
N GLU A 332 23.54 72.93 25.13
CA GLU A 332 24.02 73.67 26.31
C GLU A 332 25.50 74.09 26.19
N ALA A 333 26.33 73.25 25.58
CA ALA A 333 27.75 73.53 25.35
C ALA A 333 27.99 74.53 24.19
N ASN A 334 27.10 74.54 23.18
CA ASN A 334 27.24 75.41 22.00
C ASN A 334 26.04 76.35 21.77
N PRO A 335 25.67 77.24 22.73
CA PRO A 335 24.45 78.07 22.63
C PRO A 335 24.33 78.89 21.35
N SER A 336 25.44 79.48 20.88
CA SER A 336 25.42 80.36 19.71
C SER A 336 25.11 79.63 18.40
N ARG A 337 25.32 78.30 18.31
CA ARG A 337 24.96 77.51 17.11
C ARG A 337 23.45 77.42 16.90
N TYR A 338 22.69 77.46 17.99
CA TYR A 338 21.23 77.33 17.97
C TYR A 338 20.51 78.68 18.03
N GLN A 339 21.24 79.79 17.89
CA GLN A 339 20.68 81.14 17.97
C GLN A 339 19.60 81.37 16.92
N PHE A 340 19.84 80.95 15.67
CA PHE A 340 18.85 81.07 14.58
C PHE A 340 17.60 80.20 14.81
N ASP A 341 17.75 79.03 15.42
CA ASP A 341 16.63 78.10 15.65
C ASP A 341 15.71 78.58 16.78
N ILE A 342 16.28 79.27 17.78
CA ILE A 342 15.57 79.71 18.98
C ILE A 342 15.01 81.13 18.83
N GLN A 343 15.66 82.01 18.06
CA GLN A 343 15.25 83.41 17.91
C GLN A 343 13.81 83.58 17.41
N PHE A 344 13.30 82.63 16.62
CA PHE A 344 11.93 82.65 16.09
C PHE A 344 10.90 82.01 17.03
N LYS A 345 11.34 81.33 18.10
CA LYS A 345 10.47 80.67 19.09
C LYS A 345 10.29 81.47 20.37
N LEU A 346 11.17 82.42 20.65
CA LEU A 346 11.01 83.35 21.77
C LEU A 346 10.08 84.48 21.34
N ALA A 347 9.16 84.89 22.23
CA ALA A 347 8.20 85.96 21.96
C ALA A 347 8.92 87.19 21.39
N SER A 348 8.50 87.57 20.17
CA SER A 348 9.12 88.59 19.34
C SER A 348 9.32 89.89 20.11
N GLY A 349 10.57 90.19 20.48
CA GLY A 349 10.93 91.42 21.17
C GLY A 349 12.13 91.31 22.13
N PHE A 350 12.51 90.10 22.56
CA PHE A 350 13.64 89.94 23.51
C PHE A 350 15.02 89.73 22.89
N ALA A 351 15.09 89.51 21.57
CA ALA A 351 16.36 89.42 20.85
C ALA A 351 16.29 90.30 19.59
N GLY A 352 16.64 91.58 19.73
CA GLY A 352 16.95 92.41 18.58
C GLY A 352 18.10 91.80 17.75
N SER A 353 18.27 92.26 16.51
CA SER A 353 19.28 91.81 15.53
C SER A 353 20.76 91.86 16.01
N THR A 354 21.00 92.23 17.26
CA THR A 354 22.30 92.41 17.91
C THR A 354 22.47 91.59 19.20
N GLY A 355 21.46 90.83 19.64
CA GLY A 355 21.54 89.99 20.84
C GLY A 355 22.37 88.73 20.60
N LYS A 356 23.21 88.33 21.57
CA LYS A 356 24.00 87.09 21.50
C LYS A 356 23.44 86.05 22.47
N LEU A 357 23.12 84.86 21.95
CA LEU A 357 22.72 83.73 22.81
C LEU A 357 23.97 83.14 23.48
N ASN A 358 24.10 83.43 24.79
CA ASN A 358 25.29 83.07 25.57
C ASN A 358 25.12 81.79 26.40
N LYS A 359 23.88 81.38 26.70
CA LYS A 359 23.60 80.19 27.50
C LYS A 359 22.24 79.61 27.13
N ILE A 360 22.20 78.29 26.97
CA ILE A 360 20.98 77.49 26.95
C ILE A 360 21.04 76.60 28.18
N VAL A 361 19.92 76.44 28.87
CA VAL A 361 19.76 75.44 29.95
C VAL A 361 18.48 74.69 29.64
N VAL A 362 18.60 73.40 29.39
CA VAL A 362 17.44 72.55 29.14
C VAL A 362 17.04 71.94 30.48
N HIS A 363 15.88 72.34 30.99
CA HIS A 363 15.28 71.67 32.13
C HIS A 363 14.59 70.40 31.65
N ASP A 364 15.31 69.28 31.68
CA ASP A 364 14.76 67.99 31.31
C ASP A 364 14.02 67.33 32.48
N SER A 365 12.87 66.72 32.18
CA SER A 365 12.24 65.77 33.09
C SER A 365 11.70 64.61 32.27
N TYR A 366 12.34 63.44 32.37
CA TYR A 366 11.91 62.24 31.67
C TYR A 366 10.73 61.62 32.41
N HIS A 367 9.53 62.12 32.16
CA HIS A 367 8.30 61.53 32.69
C HIS A 367 7.91 60.33 31.82
N THR A 368 8.63 59.23 31.95
CA THR A 368 8.24 57.99 31.29
C THR A 368 7.47 57.14 32.29
N ALA A 369 6.26 56.71 31.93
CA ALA A 369 5.61 55.60 32.63
C ALA A 369 6.62 54.43 32.72
N PRO A 370 6.59 53.62 33.79
CA PRO A 370 7.47 52.46 33.90
C PRO A 370 7.39 51.64 32.62
N LEU A 371 8.55 51.31 32.03
CA LEU A 371 8.58 50.45 30.85
C LEU A 371 7.81 49.16 31.15
N PRO A 372 7.03 48.63 30.20
CA PRO A 372 6.29 47.40 30.41
C PRO A 372 7.27 46.28 30.81
N GLN A 373 6.83 45.42 31.75
CA GLN A 373 7.63 44.31 32.25
C GLN A 373 7.27 43.04 31.48
N CYS A 374 8.27 42.38 30.88
CA CYS A 374 8.07 41.15 30.10
C CYS A 374 8.25 39.87 30.93
N ASP A 375 8.98 39.95 32.06
CA ASP A 375 9.38 38.79 32.86
C ASP A 375 8.20 37.97 33.37
N GLY A 376 7.10 38.62 33.77
CA GLY A 376 5.89 37.93 34.24
C GLY A 376 5.24 37.08 33.14
N VAL A 377 5.13 37.62 31.93
CA VAL A 377 4.55 36.91 30.77
C VAL A 377 5.45 35.76 30.34
N VAL A 378 6.77 36.00 30.22
CA VAL A 378 7.74 34.97 29.87
C VAL A 378 7.78 33.85 30.91
N SER A 379 7.75 34.19 32.20
CA SER A 379 7.73 33.22 33.30
C SER A 379 6.50 32.31 33.22
N GLU A 380 5.32 32.87 33.00
CA GLU A 380 4.09 32.10 32.87
C GLU A 380 4.10 31.22 31.60
N LEU A 381 4.58 31.74 30.46
CA LEU A 381 4.73 30.95 29.23
C LEU A 381 5.73 29.79 29.41
N LYS A 382 6.86 30.02 30.08
CA LYS A 382 7.86 28.97 30.40
C LYS A 382 7.28 27.93 31.36
N LYS A 383 6.48 28.35 32.35
CA LYS A 383 5.78 27.45 33.28
C LYS A 383 4.76 26.57 32.56
N GLN A 384 3.93 27.14 31.70
CA GLN A 384 2.95 26.38 30.91
C GLN A 384 3.64 25.39 29.96
N THR A 385 4.71 25.83 29.29
CA THR A 385 5.51 24.99 28.40
C THR A 385 6.16 23.83 29.14
N SER A 386 6.68 24.08 30.35
CA SER A 386 7.22 23.04 31.24
C SER A 386 6.17 21.99 31.62
N SER A 387 4.94 22.42 31.91
CA SER A 387 3.82 21.50 32.21
C SER A 387 3.44 20.66 30.99
N LYS A 388 3.38 21.25 29.79
CA LYS A 388 3.15 20.52 28.53
C LYS A 388 4.25 19.49 28.27
N LYS A 389 5.52 19.86 28.51
CA LYS A 389 6.67 18.97 28.40
C LYS A 389 6.60 17.78 29.35
N LYS A 390 6.21 18.01 30.61
CA LYS A 390 5.97 16.94 31.58
C LYS A 390 4.88 15.99 31.13
N PHE A 391 3.77 16.51 30.59
CA PHE A 391 2.69 15.69 30.06
C PHE A 391 3.13 14.82 28.87
N VAL A 392 3.85 15.38 27.89
CA VAL A 392 4.36 14.58 26.75
C VAL A 392 5.34 13.51 27.22
N LYS A 393 6.23 13.85 28.17
CA LYS A 393 7.14 12.87 28.78
C LYS A 393 6.41 11.78 29.56
N SER A 394 5.29 12.07 30.21
CA SER A 394 4.54 11.06 30.95
C SER A 394 3.95 9.98 30.03
N ILE A 395 3.69 10.28 28.75
CA ILE A 395 3.28 9.29 27.75
C ILE A 395 4.38 8.24 27.57
N ARG A 396 5.63 8.66 27.32
CA ARG A 396 6.80 7.78 27.22
C ARG A 396 6.95 6.94 28.50
N THR A 397 7.01 7.59 29.65
CA THR A 397 7.19 6.91 30.94
C THR A 397 6.07 5.93 31.27
N SER A 398 4.81 6.23 30.92
CA SER A 398 3.68 5.31 31.16
C SER A 398 3.80 4.05 30.31
N ILE A 399 4.32 4.19 29.09
CA ILE A 399 4.55 3.09 28.16
C ILE A 399 5.74 2.25 28.63
N GLU A 400 6.88 2.87 28.94
CA GLU A 400 8.06 2.18 29.48
C GLU A 400 7.71 1.38 30.74
N LYS A 401 6.95 1.98 31.67
CA LYS A 401 6.48 1.29 32.89
C LYS A 401 5.51 0.14 32.61
N LEU A 402 4.68 0.24 31.58
CA LEU A 402 3.80 -0.87 31.20
C LEU A 402 4.61 -2.10 30.76
N PHE A 403 5.80 -1.84 30.23
CA PHE A 403 6.67 -2.82 29.59
C PHE A 403 7.98 -3.07 30.34
N ASP A 404 7.98 -2.88 31.66
CA ASP A 404 9.11 -3.19 32.56
C ASP A 404 10.45 -2.58 32.10
N GLU A 405 10.40 -1.38 31.51
CA GLU A 405 11.58 -0.64 31.04
C GLU A 405 12.42 -1.41 29.98
N ASP A 406 11.75 -2.12 29.07
CA ASP A 406 12.43 -2.77 27.93
C ASP A 406 13.28 -1.75 27.13
N GLU A 407 14.59 -2.02 27.06
CA GLU A 407 15.58 -1.19 26.39
C GLU A 407 15.21 -0.95 24.91
N GLN A 408 14.66 -1.97 24.24
CA GLN A 408 14.24 -1.88 22.84
C GLN A 408 13.07 -0.90 22.65
N ILE A 409 12.19 -0.80 23.65
CA ILE A 409 11.04 0.13 23.62
C ILE A 409 11.53 1.56 23.86
N SER A 410 12.50 1.74 24.75
CA SER A 410 13.07 3.04 25.08
C SER A 410 13.79 3.66 23.87
N GLU A 411 14.56 2.86 23.13
CA GLU A 411 15.26 3.28 21.91
C GLU A 411 14.32 3.80 20.82
N LEU A 412 13.10 3.26 20.70
CA LEU A 412 12.13 3.68 19.68
C LEU A 412 11.67 5.14 19.88
N PHE A 413 11.62 5.64 21.11
CA PHE A 413 11.26 7.03 21.39
C PHE A 413 12.39 8.02 21.06
N ASP A 414 13.64 7.55 21.10
CA ASP A 414 14.84 8.36 20.86
C ASP A 414 15.29 8.32 19.39
N PHE A 415 14.74 7.41 18.59
CA PHE A 415 14.96 7.33 17.16
C PHE A 415 14.54 8.63 16.45
N LYS A 416 15.49 9.30 15.79
CA LYS A 416 15.21 10.43 14.89
C LYS A 416 15.10 9.89 13.47
N THR A 417 13.93 10.04 12.85
CA THR A 417 13.77 9.91 11.39
C THR A 417 14.38 11.08 10.65
#